data_AF-A0A7C1BED9-F1
#
_entry.id   AF-A0A7C1BED9-F1
#
_cell.length_a   1.000
_cell.length_b   1.000
_cell.length_c   1.000
_cell.angle_alpha   90.00
_cell.angle_beta   90.00
_cell.angle_gamma   90.00
#
_symmetry.space_group_name_H-M   'P 1'
#
loop_
_entity.id
_entity.type
_entity.pdbx_description
1 polymer ?
#
loop_
_entity_poly.entity_id
_entity_poly.type
_entity_poly.pdbx_seq_one_letter_code
_entity_poly.pdbx_strand_id
1 'polypeptide(L)'
;ETTIFAKPMVVCYRLSLLSYILGRALTRVRYIAIPNLLSGSKVVPELIQYRFTSENLAREISRYIENIAYREAVSRKLKNIASTLYIKSPGEEAAKIISKYLLNEIRKAK
;
A
#
# COMPACT_ATOMS: atom_id res chain seq x y z
N GLU A 1 -5.05 -2.98 -2.55
CA GLU A 1 -6.03 -3.02 -3.66
C GLU A 1 -6.05 -1.73 -4.49
N THR A 2 -6.36 -0.57 -3.91
CA THR A 2 -6.51 0.70 -4.67
C THR A 2 -5.32 1.05 -5.58
N THR A 3 -4.09 0.75 -5.16
CA THR A 3 -2.87 0.90 -5.97
C THR A 3 -2.92 0.07 -7.26
N ILE A 4 -3.46 -1.15 -7.18
CA ILE A 4 -3.57 -2.08 -8.30
C ILE A 4 -4.48 -1.50 -9.39
N PHE A 5 -5.57 -0.84 -8.98
CA PHE A 5 -6.46 -0.10 -9.88
C PHE A 5 -5.93 1.26 -10.33
N ALA A 6 -4.68 1.60 -9.98
CA ALA A 6 -4.04 2.88 -10.30
C ALA A 6 -4.88 4.11 -9.92
N LYS A 7 -5.71 4.02 -8.87
CA LYS A 7 -6.60 5.09 -8.43
C LYS A 7 -5.88 6.03 -7.47
N PRO A 8 -5.76 7.34 -7.78
CA PRO A 8 -5.28 8.33 -6.81
C PRO A 8 -6.11 8.29 -5.53
N MET A 9 -5.45 8.40 -4.38
CA MET A 9 -6.09 8.26 -3.06
C MET A 9 -5.38 9.11 -2.02
N VAL A 10 -6.07 9.41 -0.92
CA VAL A 10 -5.50 10.02 0.29
C VAL A 10 -5.59 8.99 1.41
N VAL A 11 -4.46 8.64 2.02
CA VAL A 11 -4.42 7.67 3.11
C VAL A 11 -4.58 8.40 4.43
N CYS A 12 -5.64 8.08 5.17
CA CYS A 12 -5.96 8.69 6.45
C CYS A 12 -5.98 7.64 7.54
N TYR A 13 -5.37 7.93 8.68
CA TYR A 13 -5.42 7.01 9.82
C TYR A 13 -5.26 7.71 11.17
N ARG A 14 -6.07 7.30 12.15
CA ARG A 14 -6.01 7.77 13.53
C ARG A 14 -6.10 6.58 14.47
N LEU A 15 -5.02 6.36 15.23
CA LEU A 15 -4.93 5.34 16.27
C LEU A 15 -5.02 5.97 17.66
N SER A 16 -5.28 5.16 18.68
CA SER A 16 -4.99 5.54 20.06
C SER A 16 -3.51 5.95 20.18
N LEU A 17 -3.21 6.90 21.08
CA LEU A 17 -1.86 7.44 21.23
C LEU A 17 -0.86 6.33 21.60
N LEU A 18 -1.26 5.42 22.49
CA LEU A 18 -0.43 4.30 22.91
C LEU A 18 -0.14 3.33 21.75
N SER A 19 -1.17 2.93 20.99
CA SER A 19 -0.99 2.06 19.82
C SER A 19 -0.11 2.71 18.76
N TYR A 20 -0.20 4.03 18.59
CA TYR A 20 0.64 4.75 17.64
C TYR A 20 2.11 4.79 18.08
N ILE A 21 2.38 5.10 19.35
CA ILE A 21 3.75 5.15 19.88
C ILE A 21 4.40 3.76 19.77
N LEU A 22 3.70 2.71 20.21
CA LEU A 22 4.19 1.34 20.11
C LEU A 22 4.39 0.91 18.66
N GLY A 23 3.41 1.17 17.80
CA GLY A 23 3.52 0.86 16.37
C GLY A 23 4.70 1.56 15.71
N ARG A 24 4.94 2.84 16.04
CA ARG A 24 6.08 3.61 15.52
C ARG A 24 7.42 3.17 16.09
N ALA A 25 7.47 2.72 17.34
CA ALA A 25 8.70 2.21 17.94
C ALA A 25 9.09 0.84 17.37
N LEU A 26 8.11 0.00 17.08
CA LEU A 26 8.32 -1.36 16.55
C LEU A 26 8.57 -1.37 15.03
N THR A 27 8.06 -0.39 14.29
CA THR A 27 8.19 -0.35 12.83
C THR A 27 9.31 0.59 12.38
N ARG A 28 10.25 0.08 11.56
CA ARG A 28 11.35 0.86 10.98
C ARG A 28 11.02 1.50 9.63
N VAL A 29 9.76 1.49 9.23
CA VAL A 29 9.34 1.94 7.90
C VAL A 29 9.07 3.45 7.86
N ARG A 30 9.44 4.09 6.74
CA ARG A 30 9.28 5.54 6.53
C ARG A 30 7.87 5.94 6.10
N TYR A 31 7.11 5.01 5.53
CA TYR A 31 5.77 5.24 4.99
C TYR A 31 4.81 4.19 5.52
N ILE A 32 3.52 4.53 5.62
CA ILE A 32 2.47 3.57 6.00
C ILE A 32 1.77 3.05 4.75
N ALA A 33 1.55 3.90 3.75
CA ALA A 33 0.88 3.50 2.54
C ALA A 33 1.77 2.56 1.72
N ILE A 34 1.27 1.37 1.39
CA ILE A 34 1.93 0.40 0.49
C ILE A 34 2.52 1.05 -0.78
N PRO A 35 1.81 1.91 -1.55
CA PRO A 35 2.42 2.53 -2.73
C PRO A 35 3.63 3.43 -2.41
N ASN A 36 3.62 4.09 -1.26
CA ASN A 36 4.76 4.92 -0.85
C ASN A 36 5.93 4.06 -0.36
N LEU A 37 5.64 2.95 0.34
CA LEU A 37 6.63 1.95 0.72
C LEU A 37 7.32 1.34 -0.49
N LEU A 38 6.54 0.85 -1.46
CA LEU A 38 7.05 0.19 -2.67
C LEU A 38 7.87 1.13 -3.55
N SER A 39 7.52 2.42 -3.59
CA SER A 39 8.24 3.42 -4.39
C SER A 39 9.39 4.09 -3.65
N GLY A 40 9.54 3.85 -2.35
CA GLY A 40 10.50 4.56 -1.50
C GLY A 40 10.29 6.08 -1.46
N SER A 41 9.13 6.58 -1.89
CA SER A 41 8.84 8.01 -2.01
C SER A 41 7.37 8.31 -1.71
N LYS A 42 7.07 9.58 -1.44
CA LYS A 42 5.69 10.00 -1.18
C LYS A 42 4.92 10.18 -2.51
N VAL A 43 4.29 9.10 -2.97
CA VAL A 43 3.44 9.07 -4.18
C VAL A 43 2.02 9.53 -3.87
N VAL A 44 1.45 9.07 -2.76
CA VAL A 44 0.13 9.48 -2.28
C VAL A 44 0.24 10.22 -0.94
N PRO A 45 -0.64 11.19 -0.66
CA PRO A 45 -0.69 11.85 0.63
C PRO A 45 -1.02 10.87 1.77
N GLU A 46 -0.28 10.99 2.87
CA GLU A 46 -0.54 10.30 4.13
C GLU A 46 -0.87 11.35 5.19
N LEU A 47 -2.11 11.33 5.67
CA LEU A 47 -2.63 12.17 6.74
C LEU A 47 -2.81 11.30 7.98
N ILE A 48 -1.78 11.28 8.81
CA ILE A 48 -1.68 10.39 9.98
C ILE A 48 -1.73 11.20 11.26
N GLN A 49 -2.51 10.73 12.23
CA GLN A 49 -2.65 11.36 13.55
C GLN A 49 -2.99 12.86 13.46
N TYR A 50 -2.12 13.73 13.95
CA TYR A 50 -2.33 15.19 13.97
C TYR A 50 -2.44 15.81 12.57
N ARG A 51 -1.96 15.12 11.52
CA ARG A 51 -2.11 15.59 10.14
C ARG A 51 -3.47 15.28 9.55
N PHE A 52 -4.24 14.36 10.16
CA PHE A 52 -5.59 14.03 9.73
C PHE A 52 -6.59 15.06 10.27
N THR A 53 -6.60 16.21 9.62
CA THR A 53 -7.55 17.30 9.88
C THR A 53 -8.45 17.51 8.67
N SER A 54 -9.62 18.11 8.88
CA SER A 54 -10.58 18.48 7.83
C SER A 54 -9.92 19.32 6.74
N GLU A 55 -9.11 20.31 7.13
CA GLU A 55 -8.48 21.26 6.23
C GLU A 55 -7.44 20.57 5.35
N ASN A 56 -6.62 19.69 5.94
CA ASN A 56 -5.62 18.93 5.19
C ASN A 56 -6.28 17.92 4.25
N LEU A 57 -7.33 17.24 4.71
CA LEU A 57 -8.08 16.30 3.87
C LEU A 57 -8.72 17.01 2.68
N ALA A 58 -9.46 18.10 2.95
CA ALA A 58 -10.12 18.89 1.92
C ALA A 58 -9.10 19.41 0.91
N ARG A 59 -7.94 19.93 1.37
CA ARG A 59 -6.87 20.39 0.48
C ARG A 59 -6.37 19.31 -0.46
N GLU A 60 -6.08 18.10 0.03
CA GLU A 60 -5.56 17.01 -0.81
C GLU A 60 -6.63 16.48 -1.78
N ILE A 61 -7.88 16.39 -1.34
CA ILE A 61 -9.01 16.00 -2.20
C ILE A 61 -9.22 17.06 -3.29
N SER A 62 -9.34 18.34 -2.93
CA SER A 62 -9.46 19.45 -3.89
C SER A 62 -8.30 19.44 -4.87
N ARG A 63 -7.07 19.21 -4.41
CA ARG A 63 -5.90 19.10 -5.30
C ARG A 63 -6.06 17.96 -6.32
N TYR A 64 -6.61 16.81 -5.93
CA TYR A 64 -6.93 15.77 -6.90
C TYR A 64 -8.05 16.20 -7.85
N ILE A 65 -9.10 16.86 -7.37
CA ILE A 65 -10.28 17.26 -8.17
C ILE A 65 -9.93 18.38 -9.18
N GLU A 66 -9.22 19.40 -8.75
CA GLU A 66 -8.98 20.64 -9.49
C GLU A 66 -7.72 20.55 -10.37
N ASN A 67 -6.70 19.81 -9.93
CA ASN A 67 -5.44 19.70 -10.66
C ASN A 67 -5.33 18.35 -11.41
N ILE A 68 -5.77 18.37 -12.67
CA ILE A 68 -5.76 17.20 -13.57
C ILE A 68 -4.32 16.67 -13.74
N ALA A 69 -3.34 17.56 -13.99
CA ALA A 69 -1.95 17.16 -14.20
C ALA A 69 -1.36 16.43 -12.99
N TYR A 70 -1.66 16.90 -11.77
CA TYR A 70 -1.25 16.23 -10.54
C TYR A 70 -1.92 14.86 -10.39
N ARG A 71 -3.24 14.78 -10.63
CA ARG A 71 -3.99 13.52 -10.58
C ARG A 71 -3.41 12.49 -11.55
N GLU A 72 -3.12 12.89 -12.78
CA GLU A 72 -2.57 12.01 -13.81
C GLU A 72 -1.13 11.60 -13.50
N ALA A 73 -0.31 12.50 -12.97
CA ALA A 73 1.05 12.17 -12.53
C ALA A 73 1.03 11.10 -11.42
N VAL A 74 0.13 11.23 -10.44
CA VAL A 74 -0.04 10.22 -9.39
C VAL A 74 -0.57 8.91 -9.96
N SER A 75 -1.58 8.94 -10.82
CA SER A 75 -2.12 7.76 -11.49
C SER A 75 -1.05 6.98 -12.26
N ARG A 76 -0.20 7.68 -13.03
CA ARG A 76 0.94 7.07 -13.73
C ARG A 76 1.93 6.41 -12.78
N LYS A 77 2.29 7.08 -11.68
CA LYS A 77 3.16 6.49 -10.65
C LYS A 77 2.53 5.23 -10.04
N LEU A 78 1.23 5.26 -9.73
CA LEU A 78 0.52 4.10 -9.20
C LEU A 78 0.45 2.95 -10.20
N LYS A 79 0.25 3.23 -11.49
CA LYS A 79 0.28 2.22 -12.56
C LYS A 79 1.65 1.53 -12.65
N ASN A 80 2.73 2.31 -12.54
CA ASN A 80 4.09 1.77 -12.52
C ASN A 80 4.35 0.91 -11.27
N ILE A 81 3.80 1.28 -10.12
CA ILE A 81 3.89 0.45 -8.92
C ILE A 81 3.07 -0.84 -9.10
N ALA A 82 1.84 -0.72 -9.63
CA ALA A 82 0.95 -1.85 -9.85
C ALA A 82 1.58 -2.90 -10.78
N SER A 83 2.26 -2.49 -11.85
CA SER A 83 2.91 -3.43 -12.78
C SER A 83 3.98 -4.29 -12.09
N THR A 84 4.65 -3.80 -11.05
CA THR A 84 5.63 -4.60 -10.28
C THR A 84 4.98 -5.74 -9.49
N LEU A 85 3.68 -5.64 -9.18
CA LEU A 85 2.94 -6.63 -8.41
C LEU A 85 2.42 -7.79 -9.27
N TYR A 86 2.39 -7.63 -10.59
CA TYR A 86 1.84 -8.62 -11.54
C TYR A 86 2.88 -9.58 -12.11
N ILE A 87 4.15 -9.51 -11.68
CA ILE A 87 5.26 -10.32 -12.23
C ILE A 87 5.05 -11.82 -12.00
N LYS A 88 4.30 -12.22 -10.96
CA LYS A 88 3.93 -13.61 -10.69
C LYS A 88 2.50 -13.69 -10.22
N SER A 89 1.76 -14.72 -10.65
CA SER A 89 0.45 -15.05 -10.07
C SER A 89 0.64 -15.55 -8.64
N PRO A 90 0.25 -14.78 -7.61
CA PRO A 90 0.48 -15.21 -6.23
C PRO A 90 -0.25 -16.51 -5.90
N GLY A 91 -1.43 -16.72 -6.51
CA GLY A 91 -2.22 -17.94 -6.37
C GLY A 91 -1.52 -19.16 -6.96
N GLU A 92 -0.93 -19.05 -8.14
CA GLU A 92 -0.18 -20.16 -8.74
C GLU A 92 1.06 -20.53 -7.94
N GLU A 93 1.80 -19.52 -7.47
CA GLU A 93 2.99 -19.75 -6.67
C GLU A 93 2.64 -20.40 -5.32
N ALA A 94 1.58 -19.92 -4.66
CA ALA A 94 1.07 -20.53 -3.43
C ALA A 94 0.63 -21.98 -3.68
N ALA A 95 -0.11 -22.25 -4.75
CA ALA A 95 -0.56 -23.60 -5.10
C ALA A 95 0.64 -24.54 -5.36
N LYS A 96 1.68 -24.08 -6.07
CA LYS A 96 2.92 -24.85 -6.28
C LYS A 96 3.61 -25.20 -4.96
N ILE A 97 3.72 -24.23 -4.05
CA ILE A 97 4.33 -24.44 -2.72
C ILE A 97 3.53 -25.44 -1.90
N ILE A 98 2.21 -25.29 -1.85
CA ILE A 98 1.31 -26.20 -1.11
C ILE A 98 1.36 -27.61 -1.70
N SER A 99 1.29 -27.75 -3.02
CA SER A 99 1.38 -29.04 -3.71
C SER A 99 2.71 -29.74 -3.39
N LYS A 100 3.83 -29.00 -3.46
CA LYS A 100 5.16 -29.52 -3.10
C LYS A 100 5.22 -29.99 -1.64
N TYR A 101 4.61 -29.22 -0.72
CA TYR A 101 4.56 -29.58 0.69
C TYR A 101 3.74 -30.87 0.92
N LEU A 102 2.54 -30.96 0.36
CA LEU A 102 1.66 -32.12 0.50
C LEU A 102 2.29 -33.39 -0.09
N LEU A 103 2.91 -33.29 -1.27
CA LEU A 103 3.60 -34.42 -1.90
C LEU A 103 4.78 -34.94 -1.06
N ASN A 104 5.50 -34.05 -0.37
CA ASN A 104 6.58 -34.44 0.52
C ASN A 104 6.06 -35.13 1.78
N GLU A 105 4.96 -34.66 2.37
CA GLU A 105 4.37 -35.32 3.55
C GLU A 105 3.80 -36.70 3.20
N ILE A 106 3.13 -36.85 2.05
CA ILE A 106 2.66 -38.15 1.56
C ILE A 106 3.84 -39.13 1.35
N ARG A 107 4.99 -38.65 0.86
CA ARG A 107 6.19 -39.48 0.69
C ARG A 107 6.84 -39.92 1.98
N LYS A 108 6.76 -39.12 3.06
CA LYS A 108 7.29 -39.49 4.38
C LYS A 108 6.39 -40.47 5.14
N ALA A 109 5.09 -40.45 4.83
CA ALA A 109 4.11 -41.34 5.44
C ALA A 109 4.06 -42.73 4.80
N LYS A 110 4.79 -42.94 3.69
CA LYS A 110 5.06 -44.24 3.07
C LYS A 110 6.45 -44.72 3.44
#